data_AF-A0A359AX47-F1
#
_entry.id   AF-A0A359AX47-F1
#
_cell.length_a   1.000
_cell.length_b   1.000
_cell.length_c   1.000
_cell.angle_alpha   90.00
_cell.angle_beta   90.00
_cell.angle_gamma   90.00
#
_symmetry.space_group_name_H-M   'P 1'
#
loop_
_entity.id
_entity.type
_entity.pdbx_description
1 polymer ?
#
loop_
_entity_poly.entity_id
_entity_poly.type
_entity_poly.pdbx_seq_one_letter_code
_entity_poly.pdbx_strand_id
1 'polypeptide(L)'
;PVISQWQNPLHGIEALGDARNWFLGLAVLFLARTLASLFFVNRLNHDILVDRSRKFTLYNGVPFVVFFLAFLIWTLVADGYAVNPETKVVFLEPAKYLHNFLDMPLVLIVFLLGVVGVLYGIFATVFRPEYNKGIWFAGVGTVLTVTMLFLVAGYNHTAYYPSSIDLQSSLTVQNSSSSEFTLGVMSIVSLLVPFVLAYIFYAWRALEKKSLGLDDLQADEHSY
;
A
#
# COMPACT_ATOMS: atom_id res chain seq x y z
N PRO A 1 -3.01 11.50 -33.78
CA PRO A 1 -2.76 10.04 -33.70
C PRO A 1 -3.30 9.48 -32.37
N VAL A 2 -4.07 8.39 -32.41
CA VAL A 2 -4.56 7.72 -31.19
C VAL A 2 -3.39 6.95 -30.58
N ILE A 3 -2.91 7.40 -29.42
CA ILE A 3 -1.68 6.89 -28.77
C ILE A 3 -1.88 5.51 -28.13
N SER A 4 -3.12 5.11 -27.83
CA SER A 4 -3.45 3.82 -27.23
C SER A 4 -4.82 3.32 -27.68
N GLN A 5 -4.92 2.03 -28.02
CA GLN A 5 -6.16 1.38 -28.43
C GLN A 5 -6.37 0.08 -27.65
N TRP A 6 -7.61 -0.20 -27.27
CA TRP A 6 -7.98 -1.47 -26.66
C TRP A 6 -7.97 -2.56 -27.74
N GLN A 7 -7.13 -3.57 -27.54
CA GLN A 7 -7.03 -4.71 -28.45
C GLN A 7 -8.09 -5.79 -28.15
N ASN A 8 -8.70 -5.76 -26.95
CA ASN A 8 -9.72 -6.70 -26.51
C ASN A 8 -11.11 -6.02 -26.47
N PRO A 9 -12.17 -6.66 -27.00
CA PRO A 9 -13.56 -6.17 -26.89
C PRO A 9 -14.04 -5.91 -25.45
N LEU A 10 -13.41 -6.53 -24.46
CA LEU A 10 -13.75 -6.38 -23.04
C LEU A 10 -13.16 -5.12 -22.38
N HIS A 11 -12.34 -4.35 -23.11
CA HIS A 11 -11.82 -3.04 -22.67
C HIS A 11 -11.21 -3.04 -21.25
N GLY A 12 -10.46 -4.09 -20.88
CA GLY A 12 -9.76 -4.20 -19.59
C GLY A 12 -10.49 -5.04 -18.55
N ILE A 13 -11.75 -5.43 -18.77
CA ILE A 13 -12.49 -6.33 -17.86
C ILE A 13 -11.84 -7.72 -17.79
N GLU A 14 -11.06 -8.11 -18.82
CA GLU A 14 -10.24 -9.31 -18.80
C GLU A 14 -9.27 -9.38 -17.62
N ALA A 15 -8.86 -8.24 -17.05
CA ALA A 15 -8.02 -8.18 -15.86
C ALA A 15 -8.68 -8.83 -14.63
N LEU A 16 -10.01 -8.95 -14.60
CA LEU A 16 -10.72 -9.72 -13.56
C LEU A 16 -10.51 -11.23 -13.70
N GLY A 17 -10.05 -11.72 -14.85
CA GLY A 17 -9.66 -13.12 -15.04
C GLY A 17 -8.31 -13.46 -14.42
N ASP A 18 -7.48 -12.45 -14.08
CA ASP A 18 -6.19 -12.67 -13.46
C ASP A 18 -6.32 -12.87 -11.95
N ALA A 19 -5.99 -14.08 -11.47
CA ALA A 19 -6.01 -14.41 -10.06
C ALA A 19 -5.11 -13.49 -9.23
N ARG A 20 -3.99 -13.02 -9.77
CA ARG A 20 -3.04 -12.14 -9.06
C ARG A 20 -3.68 -10.81 -8.67
N ASN A 21 -4.57 -10.28 -9.51
CA ASN A 21 -5.33 -9.07 -9.21
C ASN A 21 -6.30 -9.27 -8.04
N TRP A 22 -6.94 -10.45 -7.97
CA TRP A 22 -7.78 -10.81 -6.83
C TRP A 22 -6.99 -10.96 -5.53
N PHE A 23 -5.82 -11.61 -5.58
CA PHE A 23 -4.94 -11.71 -4.40
C PHE A 23 -4.58 -10.32 -3.86
N LEU A 24 -4.21 -9.38 -4.73
CA LEU A 24 -3.93 -8.00 -4.32
C LEU A 24 -5.17 -7.29 -3.76
N GLY A 25 -6.31 -7.37 -4.47
CA GLY A 25 -7.55 -6.72 -4.05
C GLY A 25 -8.04 -7.22 -2.68
N LEU A 26 -8.00 -8.54 -2.46
CA LEU A 26 -8.35 -9.15 -1.18
C LEU A 26 -7.35 -8.79 -0.08
N ALA A 27 -6.05 -8.75 -0.39
CA ALA A 27 -5.04 -8.29 0.57
C ALA A 27 -5.32 -6.86 1.04
N VAL A 28 -5.62 -5.94 0.11
CA VAL A 28 -5.96 -4.54 0.44
C VAL A 28 -7.25 -4.45 1.26
N LEU A 29 -8.29 -5.21 0.90
CA LEU A 29 -9.55 -5.26 1.65
C LEU A 29 -9.35 -5.69 3.11
N PHE A 30 -8.65 -6.80 3.31
CA PHE A 30 -8.40 -7.33 4.65
C PHE A 30 -7.43 -6.46 5.44
N LEU A 31 -6.45 -5.83 4.78
CA LEU A 31 -5.56 -4.85 5.40
C LEU A 31 -6.34 -3.65 5.93
N ALA A 32 -7.23 -3.06 5.12
CA ALA A 32 -8.07 -1.94 5.52
C ALA A 32 -8.93 -2.29 6.76
N ARG A 33 -9.55 -3.48 6.76
CA ARG A 33 -10.33 -3.97 7.90
C ARG A 33 -9.49 -4.22 9.15
N THR A 34 -8.27 -4.71 8.97
CA THR A 34 -7.33 -4.94 10.07
C THR A 34 -6.88 -3.61 10.68
N LEU A 35 -6.52 -2.62 9.86
CA LEU A 35 -6.18 -1.27 10.32
C LEU A 35 -7.35 -0.59 11.04
N ALA A 36 -8.58 -0.73 10.53
CA ALA A 36 -9.77 -0.23 11.21
C ALA A 36 -9.97 -0.89 12.58
N SER A 37 -9.78 -2.21 12.67
CA SER A 37 -9.89 -2.94 13.95
C SER A 37 -8.82 -2.50 14.94
N LEU A 38 -7.58 -2.30 14.49
CA LEU A 38 -6.48 -1.76 15.31
C LEU A 38 -6.76 -0.33 15.79
N PHE A 39 -7.34 0.50 14.93
CA PHE A 39 -7.78 1.85 15.29
C PHE A 39 -8.86 1.83 16.38
N PHE A 40 -9.86 0.96 16.24
CA PHE A 40 -10.91 0.81 17.25
C PHE A 40 -10.37 0.33 18.61
N VAL A 41 -9.43 -0.61 18.62
CA VAL A 41 -8.77 -1.05 19.87
C VAL A 41 -7.98 0.10 20.53
N ASN A 42 -7.43 1.02 19.74
CA ASN A 42 -6.69 2.17 20.27
C ASN A 42 -7.61 3.25 20.87
N ARG A 43 -8.83 3.42 20.34
CA ARG A 43 -9.65 4.62 20.55
C ARG A 43 -10.98 4.43 21.26
N LEU A 44 -11.57 3.24 21.20
CA LEU A 44 -12.86 2.98 21.84
C LEU A 44 -12.69 2.85 23.36
N ASN A 45 -13.55 3.55 24.11
CA ASN A 45 -13.65 3.39 25.57
C ASN A 45 -14.83 2.48 25.92
N HIS A 46 -14.83 1.25 25.40
CA HIS A 46 -15.87 0.26 25.64
C HIS A 46 -15.32 -1.17 25.55
N ASP A 47 -15.27 -1.87 26.68
CA ASP A 47 -14.60 -3.18 26.81
C ASP A 47 -15.12 -4.23 25.83
N ILE A 48 -16.45 -4.36 25.70
CA ILE A 48 -17.08 -5.33 24.78
C ILE A 48 -16.67 -5.06 23.31
N LEU A 49 -16.67 -3.81 22.87
CA LEU A 49 -16.31 -3.46 21.49
C LEU A 49 -14.82 -3.66 21.26
N VAL A 50 -13.97 -3.30 22.23
CA VAL A 50 -12.52 -3.53 22.17
C VAL A 50 -12.21 -5.03 22.07
N ASP A 51 -12.83 -5.88 22.88
CA ASP A 51 -12.63 -7.33 22.81
C ASP A 51 -13.06 -7.92 21.46
N ARG A 52 -14.19 -7.45 20.91
CA ARG A 52 -14.62 -7.83 19.54
C ARG A 52 -13.61 -7.36 18.51
N SER A 53 -13.18 -6.10 18.55
CA SER A 53 -12.21 -5.55 17.60
C SER A 53 -10.89 -6.31 17.63
N ARG A 54 -10.42 -6.78 18.79
CA ARG A 54 -9.24 -7.66 18.88
C ARG A 54 -9.44 -8.98 18.14
N LYS A 55 -10.60 -9.62 18.28
CA LYS A 55 -10.93 -10.85 17.53
C LYS A 55 -11.00 -10.59 16.02
N PHE A 56 -11.60 -9.47 15.61
CA PHE A 56 -11.66 -9.07 14.20
C PHE A 56 -10.28 -8.71 13.62
N THR A 57 -9.35 -8.20 14.43
CA THR A 57 -7.95 -8.01 14.02
C THR A 57 -7.33 -9.35 13.62
N LEU A 58 -7.61 -10.44 14.34
CA LEU A 58 -7.13 -11.78 13.96
C LEU A 58 -7.87 -12.31 12.73
N TYR A 59 -9.20 -12.25 12.71
CA TYR A 59 -10.03 -12.79 11.63
C TYR A 59 -9.78 -12.11 10.28
N ASN A 60 -9.42 -10.82 10.27
CA ASN A 60 -9.03 -10.13 9.04
C ASN A 60 -7.52 -10.17 8.81
N GLY A 61 -6.71 -10.14 9.86
CA GLY A 61 -5.26 -10.14 9.78
C GLY A 61 -4.69 -11.43 9.18
N VAL A 62 -5.24 -12.59 9.53
CA VAL A 62 -4.78 -13.88 8.97
C VAL A 62 -5.05 -13.97 7.46
N PRO A 63 -6.28 -13.74 6.95
CA PRO A 63 -6.51 -13.66 5.51
C PRO A 63 -5.63 -12.62 4.82
N PHE A 64 -5.47 -11.42 5.41
CA PHE A 64 -4.57 -10.39 4.86
C PHE A 64 -3.16 -10.95 4.61
N VAL A 65 -2.54 -11.56 5.63
CA VAL A 65 -1.17 -12.11 5.50
C VAL A 65 -1.11 -13.19 4.43
N VAL A 66 -2.11 -14.08 4.37
CA VAL A 66 -2.15 -15.14 3.35
C VAL A 66 -2.26 -14.56 1.93
N PHE A 67 -3.22 -13.67 1.68
CA PHE A 67 -3.41 -13.07 0.36
C PHE A 67 -2.22 -12.17 -0.04
N PHE A 68 -1.66 -11.41 0.91
CA PHE A 68 -0.49 -10.56 0.68
C PHE A 68 0.76 -11.39 0.34
N LEU A 69 1.06 -12.44 1.11
CA LEU A 69 2.22 -13.30 0.85
C LEU A 69 2.05 -14.06 -0.46
N ALA A 70 0.87 -14.57 -0.77
CA ALA A 70 0.59 -15.22 -2.06
C ALA A 70 0.83 -14.25 -3.23
N PHE A 71 0.29 -13.02 -3.16
CA PHE A 71 0.55 -11.97 -4.15
C PHE A 71 2.03 -11.62 -4.26
N LEU A 72 2.71 -11.43 -3.12
CA LEU A 72 4.10 -11.02 -3.06
C LEU A 72 5.04 -12.08 -3.64
N ILE A 73 4.92 -13.33 -3.20
CA ILE A 73 5.75 -14.44 -3.67
C ILE A 73 5.54 -14.65 -5.17
N TRP A 74 4.30 -14.65 -5.63
CA TRP A 74 4.01 -14.74 -7.06
C TRP A 74 4.66 -13.58 -7.82
N THR A 75 4.56 -12.36 -7.31
CA THR A 75 5.19 -11.17 -7.91
C THR A 75 6.71 -11.30 -8.00
N LEU A 76 7.37 -11.80 -6.96
CA LEU A 76 8.83 -11.90 -6.92
C LEU A 76 9.39 -12.97 -7.86
N VAL A 77 8.65 -14.05 -8.09
CA VAL A 77 9.08 -15.16 -8.94
C VAL A 77 8.67 -14.97 -10.40
N ALA A 78 7.63 -14.17 -10.67
CA ALA A 78 7.15 -13.92 -12.02
C ALA A 78 8.18 -13.20 -12.90
N ASP A 79 8.07 -13.39 -14.20
CA ASP A 79 8.76 -12.57 -15.19
C ASP A 79 8.28 -11.12 -15.07
N GLY A 80 9.23 -10.18 -15.09
CA GLY A 80 8.94 -8.75 -15.03
C GLY A 80 9.51 -8.00 -16.23
N TYR A 81 9.04 -6.77 -16.42
CA TYR A 81 9.35 -5.95 -17.59
C TYR A 81 10.61 -5.11 -17.34
N ALA A 82 11.75 -5.64 -17.78
CA ALA A 82 13.04 -4.98 -17.69
C ALA A 82 13.30 -4.08 -18.90
N VAL A 83 14.07 -3.02 -18.68
CA VAL A 83 14.48 -2.06 -19.73
C VAL A 83 15.99 -2.14 -19.84
N ASN A 84 16.52 -2.37 -21.04
CA ASN A 84 17.95 -2.29 -21.26
C ASN A 84 18.42 -0.82 -21.16
N PRO A 85 19.37 -0.46 -20.29
CA PRO A 85 19.80 0.94 -20.13
C PRO A 85 20.43 1.56 -21.38
N GLU A 86 21.09 0.75 -22.20
CA GLU A 86 21.82 1.22 -23.39
C GLU A 86 20.91 1.28 -24.62
N THR A 87 20.19 0.19 -24.88
CA THR A 87 19.34 0.06 -26.08
C THR A 87 17.93 0.57 -25.88
N LYS A 88 17.51 0.80 -24.63
CA LYS A 88 16.13 1.18 -24.22
C LYS A 88 15.05 0.18 -24.62
N VAL A 89 15.45 -1.02 -25.04
CA VAL A 89 14.53 -2.10 -25.41
C VAL A 89 13.93 -2.70 -24.15
N VAL A 90 12.61 -2.87 -24.16
CA VAL A 90 11.86 -3.53 -23.09
C VAL A 90 11.82 -5.04 -23.35
N PHE A 91 12.16 -5.85 -22.36
CA PHE A 91 12.14 -7.31 -22.45
C PHE A 91 11.66 -7.94 -21.14
N LEU A 92 11.30 -9.22 -21.19
CA LEU A 92 10.90 -9.97 -19.99
C LEU A 92 12.15 -10.58 -19.34
N GLU A 93 12.36 -10.25 -18.07
CA GLU A 93 13.43 -10.78 -17.24
C GLU A 93 12.83 -11.66 -16.13
N PRO A 94 13.27 -12.93 -16.00
CA PRO A 94 12.82 -13.80 -14.92
C PRO A 94 13.12 -13.23 -13.55
N ALA A 95 12.16 -13.29 -12.63
CA ALA A 95 12.28 -12.80 -11.25
C ALA A 95 12.77 -11.34 -11.14
N LYS A 96 12.44 -10.48 -12.12
CA LYS A 96 12.90 -9.08 -12.18
C LYS A 96 12.70 -8.33 -10.86
N TYR A 97 11.52 -8.43 -10.27
CA TYR A 97 11.18 -7.69 -9.06
C TYR A 97 11.98 -8.18 -7.84
N LEU A 98 12.39 -9.45 -7.82
CA LEU A 98 13.32 -9.96 -6.82
C LEU A 98 14.72 -9.41 -7.03
N HIS A 99 15.24 -9.43 -8.26
CA HIS A 99 16.54 -8.82 -8.59
C HIS A 99 16.57 -7.34 -8.21
N ASN A 100 15.51 -6.59 -8.50
CA ASN A 100 15.37 -5.19 -8.08
C ASN A 100 15.53 -4.99 -6.56
N PHE A 101 14.95 -5.88 -5.74
CA PHE A 101 15.15 -5.81 -4.30
C PHE A 101 16.60 -6.09 -3.88
N LEU A 102 17.28 -7.02 -4.55
CA LEU A 102 18.68 -7.35 -4.28
C LEU A 102 19.63 -6.21 -4.70
N ASP A 103 19.36 -5.59 -5.85
CA ASP A 103 20.13 -4.47 -6.38
C ASP A 103 19.92 -3.18 -5.58
N MET A 104 18.76 -3.05 -4.90
CA MET A 104 18.39 -1.90 -4.08
C MET A 104 18.28 -2.27 -2.59
N PRO A 105 19.40 -2.53 -1.89
CA PRO A 105 19.38 -3.04 -0.52
C PRO A 105 18.68 -2.10 0.47
N LEU A 106 18.76 -0.78 0.27
CA LEU A 106 18.07 0.18 1.12
C LEU A 106 16.54 0.05 0.99
N VAL A 107 16.03 -0.12 -0.22
CA VAL A 107 14.60 -0.33 -0.50
C VAL A 107 14.12 -1.64 0.13
N LEU A 108 14.93 -2.70 0.03
CA LEU A 108 14.65 -3.98 0.68
C LEU A 108 14.58 -3.86 2.21
N ILE A 109 15.55 -3.19 2.84
CA ILE A 109 15.57 -3.00 4.30
C ILE A 109 14.31 -2.25 4.76
N VAL A 110 13.98 -1.13 4.10
CA VAL A 110 12.78 -0.34 4.45
C VAL A 110 11.51 -1.14 4.23
N PHE A 111 11.43 -1.93 3.15
CA PHE A 111 10.31 -2.82 2.88
C PHE A 111 10.12 -3.85 4.00
N LEU A 112 11.21 -4.51 4.42
CA LEU A 112 11.19 -5.49 5.51
C LEU A 112 10.81 -4.85 6.85
N LEU A 113 11.32 -3.66 7.16
CA LEU A 113 10.91 -2.91 8.35
C LEU A 113 9.42 -2.58 8.32
N GLY A 114 8.88 -2.21 7.14
CA GLY A 114 7.45 -2.00 6.95
C GLY A 114 6.63 -3.26 7.24
N VAL A 115 7.03 -4.40 6.66
CA VAL A 115 6.36 -5.69 6.83
C VAL A 115 6.40 -6.12 8.29
N VAL A 116 7.56 -6.04 8.94
CA VAL A 116 7.72 -6.34 10.37
C VAL A 116 6.87 -5.40 11.22
N GLY A 117 6.78 -4.11 10.87
CA GLY A 117 5.91 -3.15 11.56
C GLY A 117 4.43 -3.53 11.51
N VAL A 118 3.94 -3.97 10.33
CA VAL A 118 2.56 -4.47 10.17
C VAL A 118 2.33 -5.72 11.00
N LEU A 119 3.19 -6.72 10.86
CA LEU A 119 3.06 -7.98 11.59
C LEU A 119 3.16 -7.77 13.10
N TYR A 120 4.06 -6.90 13.56
CA TYR A 120 4.19 -6.54 14.97
C TYR A 120 2.93 -5.83 15.48
N GLY A 121 2.37 -4.89 14.72
CA GLY A 121 1.14 -4.19 15.11
C GLY A 121 -0.05 -5.13 15.27
N ILE A 122 -0.19 -6.12 14.38
CA ILE A 122 -1.22 -7.16 14.45
C ILE A 122 -0.93 -8.09 15.65
N PHE A 123 0.27 -8.66 15.71
CA PHE A 123 0.66 -9.63 16.74
C PHE A 123 0.55 -9.05 18.15
N ALA A 124 1.14 -7.88 18.39
CA ALA A 124 1.13 -7.25 19.71
C ALA A 124 -0.30 -6.95 20.16
N THR A 125 -1.19 -6.55 19.25
CA THR A 125 -2.60 -6.25 19.60
C THR A 125 -3.43 -7.51 19.85
N VAL A 126 -3.11 -8.63 19.21
CA VAL A 126 -3.81 -9.90 19.45
C VAL A 126 -3.35 -10.57 20.74
N PHE A 127 -2.04 -10.63 20.98
CA PHE A 127 -1.47 -11.44 22.06
C PHE A 127 -1.18 -10.69 23.36
N ARG A 128 -1.15 -9.35 23.35
CA ARG A 128 -0.97 -8.55 24.57
C ARG A 128 -2.25 -7.77 24.89
N PRO A 129 -3.02 -8.20 25.91
CA PRO A 129 -4.32 -7.60 26.24
C PRO A 129 -4.24 -6.10 26.57
N GLU A 130 -3.16 -5.67 27.21
CA GLU A 130 -2.94 -4.27 27.59
C GLU A 130 -2.42 -3.40 26.44
N TYR A 131 -1.99 -4.02 25.34
CA TYR A 131 -1.41 -3.29 24.22
C TYR A 131 -2.51 -2.76 23.29
N ASN A 132 -2.53 -1.44 23.11
CA ASN A 132 -3.51 -0.74 22.29
C ASN A 132 -2.88 0.12 21.19
N LYS A 133 -1.55 0.12 21.01
CA LYS A 133 -0.84 1.02 20.08
C LYS A 133 -0.55 0.40 18.71
N GLY A 134 -1.17 -0.74 18.37
CA GLY A 134 -0.86 -1.48 17.14
C GLY A 134 -1.06 -0.70 15.85
N ILE A 135 -2.03 0.22 15.82
CA ILE A 135 -2.30 1.07 14.65
C ILE A 135 -1.09 1.94 14.26
N TRP A 136 -0.27 2.39 15.21
CA TRP A 136 0.88 3.23 14.91
C TRP A 136 1.97 2.46 14.16
N PHE A 137 2.23 1.22 14.58
CA PHE A 137 3.20 0.34 13.92
C PHE A 137 2.67 -0.17 12.59
N ALA A 138 1.41 -0.64 12.56
CA ALA A 138 0.82 -1.18 11.34
C ALA A 138 0.51 -0.11 10.30
N GLY A 139 0.09 1.08 10.71
CA GLY A 139 -0.16 2.20 9.80
C GLY A 139 1.11 2.68 9.12
N VAL A 140 2.14 3.01 9.90
CA VAL A 140 3.45 3.42 9.34
C VAL A 140 4.06 2.28 8.53
N GLY A 141 4.00 1.04 9.04
CA GLY A 141 4.51 -0.13 8.33
C GLY A 141 3.84 -0.34 6.97
N THR A 142 2.51 -0.18 6.90
CA THR A 142 1.75 -0.27 5.65
C THR A 142 2.23 0.75 4.63
N VAL A 143 2.38 2.02 5.03
CA VAL A 143 2.86 3.08 4.13
C VAL A 143 4.25 2.72 3.59
N LEU A 144 5.19 2.33 4.46
CA LEU A 144 6.53 1.95 4.04
C LEU A 144 6.52 0.75 3.09
N THR A 145 5.81 -0.33 3.42
CA THR A 145 5.71 -1.53 2.58
C THR A 145 5.15 -1.22 1.20
N VAL A 146 4.05 -0.48 1.14
CA VAL A 146 3.38 -0.15 -0.13
C VAL A 146 4.24 0.78 -0.97
N THR A 147 4.84 1.82 -0.38
CA THR A 147 5.73 2.74 -1.10
C THR A 147 6.94 1.99 -1.67
N MET A 148 7.56 1.08 -0.90
CA MET A 148 8.71 0.31 -1.40
C MET A 148 8.32 -0.67 -2.51
N LEU A 149 7.12 -1.28 -2.45
CA LEU A 149 6.62 -2.13 -3.54
C LEU A 149 6.43 -1.33 -4.83
N PHE A 150 5.85 -0.13 -4.75
CA PHE A 150 5.71 0.75 -5.91
C PHE A 150 7.06 1.18 -6.48
N LEU A 151 8.03 1.51 -5.61
CA LEU A 151 9.40 1.82 -6.05
C LEU A 151 10.02 0.63 -6.78
N VAL A 152 9.94 -0.59 -6.24
CA VAL A 152 10.47 -1.78 -6.91
C VAL A 152 9.76 -2.08 -8.23
N ALA A 153 8.46 -1.79 -8.34
CA ALA A 153 7.69 -2.03 -9.54
C ALA A 153 8.01 -1.05 -10.69
N GLY A 154 8.50 0.17 -10.38
CA GLY A 154 8.71 1.22 -11.38
C GLY A 154 10.14 1.79 -11.48
N TYR A 155 11.02 1.45 -10.55
CA TYR A 155 12.40 1.91 -10.49
C TYR A 155 13.39 0.80 -10.85
N ASN A 156 14.69 1.11 -10.93
CA ASN A 156 15.76 0.19 -11.34
C ASN A 156 15.53 -0.45 -12.73
N HIS A 157 15.41 0.40 -13.76
CA HIS A 157 15.26 -0.05 -15.16
C HIS A 157 14.04 -0.96 -15.38
N THR A 158 12.90 -0.59 -14.79
CA THR A 158 11.65 -1.34 -14.86
C THR A 158 10.58 -0.49 -15.53
N ALA A 159 9.74 -1.11 -16.36
CA ALA A 159 8.55 -0.46 -16.88
C ALA A 159 7.44 -0.50 -15.83
N TYR A 160 7.02 0.68 -15.34
CA TYR A 160 5.99 0.77 -14.29
C TYR A 160 4.57 0.54 -14.84
N TYR A 161 4.36 0.80 -16.13
CA TYR A 161 3.09 0.52 -16.81
C TYR A 161 3.37 -0.27 -18.10
N PRO A 162 3.52 -1.59 -17.99
CA PRO A 162 3.91 -2.43 -19.11
C PRO A 162 2.76 -2.70 -20.08
N SER A 163 3.09 -2.90 -21.34
CA SER A 163 2.18 -3.35 -22.39
C SER A 163 2.43 -4.85 -22.67
N SER A 164 1.37 -5.65 -22.59
CA SER A 164 1.44 -7.10 -22.82
C SER A 164 1.36 -7.50 -24.30
N ILE A 165 0.95 -6.59 -25.18
CA ILE A 165 0.81 -6.83 -26.63
C ILE A 165 2.09 -6.45 -27.37
N ASP A 166 2.55 -5.23 -27.14
CA ASP A 166 3.82 -4.73 -27.64
C ASP A 166 4.65 -4.24 -26.46
N LEU A 167 5.71 -4.99 -26.14
CA LEU A 167 6.61 -4.66 -25.03
C LEU A 167 7.24 -3.27 -25.21
N GLN A 168 7.52 -2.83 -26.44
CA GLN A 168 8.18 -1.55 -26.70
C GLN A 168 7.26 -0.35 -26.47
N SER A 169 5.95 -0.58 -26.45
CA SER A 169 4.94 0.42 -26.06
C SER A 169 4.78 0.57 -24.54
N SER A 170 5.63 -0.09 -23.73
CA SER A 170 5.60 0.03 -22.27
C SER A 170 6.05 1.41 -21.78
N LEU A 171 5.40 1.90 -20.73
CA LEU A 171 5.74 3.19 -20.14
C LEU A 171 6.73 3.01 -18.99
N THR A 172 7.75 3.85 -19.04
CA THR A 172 8.86 3.94 -18.09
C THR A 172 8.92 5.37 -17.58
N VAL A 173 9.51 5.58 -16.40
CA VAL A 173 9.67 6.94 -15.85
C VAL A 173 10.39 7.88 -16.83
N GLN A 174 11.25 7.35 -17.71
CA GLN A 174 12.00 8.14 -18.68
C GLN A 174 11.18 8.57 -19.90
N ASN A 175 10.20 7.77 -20.34
CA ASN A 175 9.45 8.04 -21.58
C ASN A 175 8.07 8.64 -21.35
N SER A 176 7.51 8.54 -20.14
CA SER A 176 6.17 9.02 -19.79
C SER A 176 6.18 10.11 -18.71
N SER A 177 7.30 10.82 -18.58
CA SER A 177 7.41 11.99 -17.72
C SER A 177 6.99 13.28 -18.43
N SER A 178 6.50 14.26 -17.65
CA SER A 178 6.22 15.62 -18.13
C SER A 178 7.50 16.35 -18.55
N SER A 179 7.36 17.51 -19.20
CA SER A 179 8.49 18.37 -19.53
C SER A 179 9.27 18.81 -18.29
N GLU A 180 10.56 19.10 -18.45
CA GLU A 180 11.44 19.60 -17.38
C GLU A 180 10.85 20.82 -16.65
N PHE A 181 10.22 21.73 -17.38
CA PHE A 181 9.56 22.89 -16.80
C PHE A 181 8.44 22.47 -15.84
N THR A 182 7.53 21.61 -16.30
CA THR A 182 6.40 21.14 -15.49
C THR A 182 6.88 20.33 -14.28
N LEU A 183 7.86 19.44 -14.45
CA LEU A 183 8.46 18.68 -13.35
C LEU A 183 9.14 19.59 -12.33
N GLY A 184 9.88 20.60 -12.78
CA GLY A 184 10.53 21.57 -11.90
C GLY A 184 9.52 22.34 -11.04
N VAL A 185 8.44 22.83 -11.66
CA VAL A 185 7.36 23.53 -10.93
C VAL A 185 6.68 22.59 -9.92
N MET A 186 6.32 21.37 -10.33
CA MET A 186 5.66 20.41 -9.44
C MET A 186 6.56 19.94 -8.29
N SER A 187 7.88 19.90 -8.51
CA SER A 187 8.86 19.61 -7.45
C SER A 187 8.86 20.70 -6.38
N ILE A 188 8.80 21.97 -6.78
CA ILE A 188 8.69 23.10 -5.84
C ILE A 188 7.36 23.03 -5.06
N VAL A 189 6.24 22.78 -5.75
CA VAL A 189 4.93 22.63 -5.10
C VAL A 189 4.93 21.46 -4.09
N SER A 190 5.63 20.38 -4.42
CA SER A 190 5.75 19.20 -3.53
C SER A 190 6.48 19.51 -2.21
N LEU A 191 7.25 20.61 -2.12
CA LEU A 191 7.82 21.08 -0.85
C LEU A 191 6.74 21.52 0.16
N LEU A 192 5.48 21.71 -0.26
CA LEU A 192 4.34 22.00 0.62
C LEU A 192 3.73 20.75 1.27
N VAL A 193 4.13 19.53 0.85
CA VAL A 193 3.61 18.27 1.43
C VAL A 193 3.78 18.21 2.96
N PRO A 194 4.92 18.61 3.57
CA PRO A 194 5.06 18.63 5.03
C PRO A 194 4.06 19.55 5.74
N PHE A 195 3.67 20.68 5.11
CA PHE A 195 2.65 21.58 5.66
C PHE A 195 1.27 20.92 5.67
N VAL A 196 0.91 20.22 4.59
CA VAL A 196 -0.34 19.45 4.51
C VAL A 196 -0.35 18.33 5.57
N LEU A 197 0.76 17.62 5.74
CA LEU A 197 0.89 16.60 6.78
C LEU A 197 0.75 17.18 8.19
N ALA A 198 1.35 18.35 8.46
CA ALA A 198 1.23 19.02 9.74
C ALA A 198 -0.22 19.42 10.05
N TYR A 199 -0.96 19.90 9.05
CA TYR A 199 -2.39 20.18 9.18
C TYR A 199 -3.21 18.92 9.46
N ILE A 200 -3.00 17.84 8.71
CA ILE A 200 -3.68 16.55 8.93
C ILE A 200 -3.41 16.06 10.35
N PHE A 201 -2.15 16.12 10.81
CA PHE A 201 -1.78 15.74 12.17
C PHE A 201 -2.49 16.60 13.23
N TYR A 202 -2.54 17.93 13.03
CA TYR A 202 -3.25 18.83 13.93
C TYR A 202 -4.75 18.54 13.99
N ALA A 203 -5.40 18.36 12.84
CA ALA A 203 -6.82 18.06 12.75
C ALA A 203 -7.16 16.73 13.42
N TRP A 204 -6.39 15.67 13.14
CA TRP A 204 -6.57 14.37 13.80
C TRP A 204 -6.35 14.48 15.30
N ARG A 205 -5.30 15.19 15.75
CA ARG A 205 -5.05 15.40 17.19
C ARG A 205 -6.19 16.16 17.88
N ALA A 206 -6.83 17.10 17.19
CA ALA A 206 -7.98 17.84 17.71
C ALA A 206 -9.22 16.94 17.86
N LEU A 207 -9.49 16.10 16.85
CA LEU A 207 -10.60 15.14 16.87
C LEU A 207 -10.40 14.04 17.92
N GLU A 208 -9.17 13.58 18.11
CA GLU A 208 -8.83 12.46 18.99
C GLU A 208 -8.56 12.85 20.45
N LYS A 209 -8.84 14.11 20.84
CA LYS A 209 -8.58 14.59 22.21
C LYS A 209 -9.43 13.87 23.27
N LYS A 210 -10.57 13.31 22.87
CA LYS A 210 -11.49 12.55 23.71
C LYS A 210 -11.64 11.13 23.14
N SER A 211 -11.55 10.12 24.00
CA SER A 211 -11.87 8.74 23.62
C SER A 211 -13.37 8.60 23.40
N LEU A 212 -13.78 7.91 22.33
CA LEU A 212 -15.20 7.72 22.01
C LEU A 212 -15.85 6.80 23.05
N GLY A 213 -16.69 7.38 23.91
CA GLY A 213 -17.48 6.69 24.94
C GLY A 213 -18.98 6.82 24.69
N LEU A 214 -19.78 5.93 25.28
CA LEU A 214 -21.25 5.98 25.16
C LEU A 214 -21.84 7.23 25.82
N ASP A 215 -21.20 7.74 26.86
CA ASP A 215 -21.63 8.93 27.59
C ASP A 215 -21.62 10.19 26.70
N ASP A 216 -20.79 10.19 25.65
CA ASP A 216 -20.68 11.30 24.70
C ASP A 216 -21.86 11.36 23.74
N LEU A 217 -22.44 10.21 23.42
CA LEU A 217 -23.62 10.08 22.55
C LEU A 217 -24.91 10.48 23.28
N GLN A 218 -24.93 10.37 24.61
CA GLN A 218 -26.09 10.74 25.43
C GLN A 218 -26.10 12.23 25.82
N ALA A 219 -24.94 12.89 25.79
CA ALA A 219 -24.80 14.29 26.19
C ALA A 219 -25.29 15.29 25.13
N ASP A 220 -25.36 14.89 23.86
CA ASP A 220 -25.81 15.74 22.75
C ASP A 220 -26.97 15.05 21.99
N GLU A 221 -28.19 15.59 22.14
CA GLU A 221 -29.44 15.14 21.49
C GLU A 221 -29.38 15.23 19.95
N HIS A 222 -28.34 15.86 19.40
CA HIS A 222 -28.05 15.99 17.97
C HIS A 222 -26.64 15.48 17.57
N SER A 223 -25.98 14.69 18.40
CA SER A 223 -24.70 14.06 18.03
C SER A 223 -24.91 12.82 17.14
N TYR A 224 -24.09 12.70 16.08
CA TYR A 224 -24.02 11.54 15.19
C TYR A 224 -22.73 10.76 15.43
#